data_AF-A0A3E5FU99-F1
#
_entry.id   AF-A0A3E5FU99-F1
#
_cell.length_a   1.000
_cell.length_b   1.000
_cell.length_c   1.000
_cell.angle_alpha   90.00
_cell.angle_beta   90.00
_cell.angle_gamma   90.00
#
_symmetry.space_group_name_H-M   'P 1'
#
loop_
_entity.id
_entity.type
_entity.pdbx_description
1 polymer ?
#
loop_
_entity_poly.entity_id
_entity_poly.type
_entity_poly.pdbx_seq_one_letter_code
_entity_poly.pdbx_strand_id
1 'polypeptide(L)'
;MAKKSLKLSKNAIMLMCSIILITLVVLVFIILKYDDRQIEKPEVKSEQLSSLVVENQVLKVELVDLISNKNYHKGYQEVTMDIQKDEEILGYKIDKKQSFEKIMQLLPPDDQSPLLNNSSEKPTHEAYVLVLVGDIALYKDDKGNDRYQIVNAKIDYYKQSLLLEEEYNSVYIASIDGRKEKMVKFDEYKEALSSVDTYMTMLQW
;
A
#
# COMPACT_ATOMS: atom_id res chain seq x y z
N MET A 1 8.66 -71.33 -43.80
CA MET A 1 9.68 -70.49 -43.12
C MET A 1 9.47 -70.60 -41.62
N ALA A 2 10.38 -71.25 -40.90
CA ALA A 2 10.28 -71.35 -39.43
C ALA A 2 10.90 -70.10 -38.77
N LYS A 3 10.10 -69.39 -37.98
CA LYS A 3 10.49 -68.16 -37.27
C LYS A 3 11.43 -68.54 -36.11
N LYS A 4 12.71 -68.19 -36.23
CA LYS A 4 13.74 -68.46 -35.21
C LYS A 4 13.42 -67.65 -33.95
N SER A 5 13.06 -68.31 -32.84
CA SER A 5 12.81 -67.63 -31.57
C SER A 5 14.13 -67.09 -31.02
N LEU A 6 14.27 -65.76 -30.94
CA LEU A 6 15.40 -65.15 -30.22
C LEU A 6 15.30 -65.51 -28.74
N LYS A 7 16.15 -66.43 -28.29
CA LYS A 7 16.37 -66.69 -26.86
C LYS A 7 17.40 -65.67 -26.36
N LEU A 8 17.02 -64.87 -25.37
CA LEU A 8 17.93 -63.92 -24.72
C LEU A 8 19.10 -64.70 -24.10
N SER A 9 20.33 -64.24 -24.33
CA SER A 9 21.51 -64.87 -23.70
C SER A 9 21.51 -64.60 -22.20
N LYS A 10 22.08 -65.53 -21.40
CA LYS A 10 22.20 -65.35 -19.94
C LYS A 10 22.87 -64.03 -19.55
N ASN A 11 23.81 -63.57 -20.37
CA ASN A 11 24.51 -62.30 -20.17
C ASN A 11 23.58 -61.10 -20.41
N ALA A 12 22.65 -61.17 -21.37
CA ALA A 12 21.66 -60.12 -21.60
C ALA A 12 20.64 -60.03 -20.46
N ILE A 13 20.26 -61.16 -19.85
CA ILE A 13 19.37 -61.20 -18.69
C ILE A 13 20.07 -60.58 -17.47
N MET A 14 21.33 -60.96 -17.21
CA MET A 14 22.14 -60.37 -16.12
C MET A 14 22.29 -58.86 -16.26
N LEU A 15 22.47 -58.36 -17.49
CA LEU A 15 22.65 -56.95 -17.78
C LEU A 15 21.34 -56.15 -17.61
N MET A 16 20.19 -56.74 -17.94
CA MET A 16 18.90 -56.10 -17.64
C MET A 16 18.62 -56.07 -16.13
N CYS A 17 18.93 -57.15 -15.41
CA CYS A 17 18.77 -57.17 -13.95
C CYS A 17 19.66 -56.14 -13.24
N SER A 18 20.91 -55.93 -13.71
CA SER A 18 21.78 -54.92 -13.12
C SER A 18 21.30 -53.50 -13.38
N ILE A 19 20.78 -53.19 -14.57
CA ILE A 19 20.18 -51.88 -14.89
C ILE A 19 18.96 -51.61 -13.99
N ILE A 20 18.09 -52.60 -13.80
CA ILE A 20 16.91 -52.48 -12.93
C ILE A 20 17.35 -52.21 -11.48
N LEU A 21 18.39 -52.89 -11.02
CA LEU A 21 18.86 -52.71 -9.64
C LEU A 21 19.50 -51.33 -9.43
N ILE A 22 20.30 -50.86 -10.39
CA ILE A 22 20.89 -49.51 -10.35
C ILE A 22 19.80 -48.43 -10.37
N THR A 23 18.81 -48.57 -11.25
CA THR A 23 17.71 -47.59 -11.33
C THR A 23 16.90 -47.55 -10.04
N LEU A 24 16.67 -48.69 -9.38
CA LEU A 24 15.97 -48.76 -8.10
C LEU A 24 16.76 -48.09 -6.96
N VAL A 25 18.08 -48.29 -6.91
CA VAL A 25 18.97 -47.61 -5.94
C VAL A 25 18.99 -46.10 -6.15
N VAL A 26 19.07 -45.64 -7.40
CA VAL A 26 19.03 -44.19 -7.72
C VAL A 26 17.69 -43.58 -7.30
N LEU A 27 16.58 -44.29 -7.51
CA LEU A 27 15.25 -43.81 -7.16
C LEU A 27 15.06 -43.69 -5.64
N VAL A 28 15.56 -44.67 -4.87
CA VAL A 28 15.60 -44.60 -3.40
C VAL A 28 16.49 -43.43 -2.93
N PHE A 29 17.64 -43.22 -3.56
CA PHE A 29 18.53 -42.10 -3.21
C PHE A 29 17.90 -40.74 -3.48
N ILE A 30 17.15 -40.59 -4.58
CA ILE A 30 16.40 -39.37 -4.90
C ILE A 30 15.29 -39.13 -3.87
N ILE A 31 14.52 -40.17 -3.51
CA ILE A 31 13.46 -40.06 -2.49
C ILE A 31 14.04 -39.65 -1.14
N LEU A 32 15.11 -40.32 -0.67
CA LEU A 32 15.76 -39.99 0.60
C LEU A 32 16.37 -38.57 0.61
N LYS A 33 16.96 -38.13 -0.52
CA LYS A 33 17.47 -36.76 -0.67
C LYS A 33 16.37 -35.69 -0.75
N TYR A 34 15.16 -36.06 -1.18
CA TYR A 34 14.03 -35.13 -1.27
C TYR A 34 13.26 -35.01 0.06
N ASP A 35 13.27 -36.04 0.89
CA ASP A 35 12.63 -36.03 2.22
C ASP A 35 13.38 -35.13 3.22
N ASP A 36 14.70 -35.02 3.08
CA ASP A 36 15.55 -34.09 3.87
C ASP A 36 15.37 -32.61 3.47
N ARG A 37 14.69 -32.32 2.36
CA ARG A 37 14.20 -30.96 2.12
C ARG A 37 12.93 -30.82 2.93
N GLN A 38 13.10 -30.64 4.25
CA GLN A 38 12.05 -30.02 5.05
C GLN A 38 11.69 -28.71 4.36
N ILE A 39 10.57 -28.73 3.65
CA ILE A 39 9.85 -27.51 3.32
C ILE A 39 9.53 -26.96 4.70
N GLU A 40 10.32 -26.00 5.18
CA GLU A 40 9.94 -25.17 6.32
C GLU A 40 8.55 -24.65 5.97
N LYS A 41 7.50 -25.28 6.52
CA LYS A 41 6.18 -24.69 6.50
C LYS A 41 6.40 -23.33 7.16
N PRO A 42 6.04 -22.22 6.52
CA PRO A 42 6.10 -20.93 7.18
C PRO A 42 5.32 -21.09 8.49
N GLU A 43 6.02 -20.86 9.60
CA GLU A 43 5.46 -20.93 10.94
C GLU A 43 4.24 -19.99 10.94
N VAL A 44 3.04 -20.57 10.92
CA VAL A 44 1.80 -19.80 10.98
C VAL A 44 1.70 -19.33 12.41
N LYS A 45 2.32 -18.17 12.71
CA LYS A 45 2.05 -17.43 13.94
C LYS A 45 0.56 -17.15 13.95
N SER A 46 -0.19 -17.86 14.79
CA SER A 46 -1.64 -17.72 14.86
C SER A 46 -1.98 -16.46 15.64
N GLU A 47 -1.76 -15.29 15.02
CA GLU A 47 -2.28 -14.03 15.56
C GLU A 47 -3.81 -14.15 15.58
N GLN A 48 -4.38 -14.16 16.78
CA GLN A 48 -5.83 -14.22 16.95
C GLN A 48 -6.37 -12.80 17.04
N LEU A 49 -7.34 -12.49 16.17
CA LEU A 49 -8.08 -11.24 16.26
C LEU A 49 -8.84 -11.22 17.58
N SER A 50 -8.56 -10.22 18.41
CA SER A 50 -9.24 -10.01 19.70
C SER A 50 -10.45 -9.10 19.54
N SER A 51 -10.27 -7.92 18.92
CA SER A 51 -11.32 -6.89 18.81
C SER A 51 -10.95 -5.82 17.79
N LEU A 52 -11.95 -5.09 17.29
CA LEU A 52 -11.74 -3.76 16.70
C LEU A 52 -11.71 -2.73 17.83
N VAL A 53 -10.69 -1.89 17.86
CA VAL A 53 -10.55 -0.79 18.84
C VAL A 53 -10.89 0.57 18.24
N VAL A 54 -10.83 0.67 16.91
CA VAL A 54 -11.29 1.82 16.12
C VAL A 54 -12.00 1.27 14.90
N GLU A 55 -13.13 1.86 14.52
CA GLU A 55 -13.95 1.41 13.39
C GLU A 55 -14.23 2.58 12.43
N ASN A 56 -13.88 2.40 11.14
CA ASN A 56 -14.16 3.28 10.02
C ASN A 56 -13.84 4.77 10.27
N GLN A 57 -12.65 5.04 10.81
CA GLN A 57 -12.18 6.39 11.12
C GLN A 57 -11.13 6.86 10.10
N VAL A 58 -10.96 8.18 10.00
CA VAL A 58 -9.79 8.77 9.33
C VAL A 58 -8.57 8.52 10.21
N LEU A 59 -7.60 7.78 9.68
CA LEU A 59 -6.42 7.32 10.40
C LEU A 59 -5.20 8.21 10.12
N LYS A 60 -5.01 8.66 8.88
CA LYS A 60 -3.87 9.47 8.46
C LYS A 60 -4.22 10.30 7.23
N VAL A 61 -3.59 11.47 7.12
CA VAL A 61 -3.60 12.29 5.90
C VAL A 61 -2.18 12.61 5.47
N GLU A 62 -1.99 12.78 4.17
CA GLU A 62 -0.68 13.11 3.60
C GLU A 62 -0.85 13.92 2.32
N LEU A 63 -0.09 15.01 2.18
CA LEU A 63 0.02 15.73 0.92
C LEU A 63 0.87 14.92 -0.05
N VAL A 64 0.31 14.55 -1.20
CA VAL A 64 1.04 13.87 -2.27
C VAL A 64 1.93 14.86 -2.99
N ASP A 65 1.32 15.88 -3.58
CA ASP A 65 1.99 16.86 -4.42
C ASP A 65 1.10 18.07 -4.68
N LEU A 66 1.73 19.12 -5.20
CA LEU A 66 1.12 20.34 -5.69
C LEU A 66 1.29 20.39 -7.20
N ILE A 67 0.18 20.18 -7.91
CA ILE A 67 0.20 19.95 -9.35
C ILE A 67 -0.24 21.19 -10.09
N SER A 68 0.63 21.67 -10.98
CA SER A 68 0.42 22.80 -11.87
C SER A 68 0.51 22.37 -13.32
N ASN A 69 0.18 23.30 -14.22
CA ASN A 69 0.36 23.12 -15.66
C ASN A 69 1.82 22.87 -16.08
N LYS A 70 2.80 23.10 -15.20
CA LYS A 70 4.24 22.93 -15.49
C LYS A 70 4.80 21.57 -15.07
N ASN A 71 4.22 20.89 -14.08
CA ASN A 71 4.78 19.69 -13.46
C ASN A 71 3.85 18.46 -13.49
N TYR A 72 2.72 18.51 -14.21
CA TYR A 72 1.78 17.39 -14.26
C TYR A 72 2.15 16.29 -15.25
N HIS A 73 1.64 15.08 -15.00
CA HIS A 73 1.66 13.96 -15.93
C HIS A 73 0.23 13.51 -16.25
N LYS A 74 -0.06 13.22 -17.53
CA LYS A 74 -1.41 12.79 -17.96
C LYS A 74 -1.74 11.35 -17.59
N GLY A 75 -0.73 10.55 -17.29
CA GLY A 75 -0.88 9.13 -16.98
C GLY A 75 -1.49 8.90 -15.59
N TYR A 76 -2.11 7.73 -15.43
CA TYR A 76 -2.36 7.21 -14.09
C TYR A 76 -1.04 6.85 -13.44
N GLN A 77 -0.94 7.12 -12.15
CA GLN A 77 0.20 6.73 -11.32
C GLN A 77 -0.29 6.09 -10.04
N GLU A 78 0.51 5.17 -9.53
CA GLU A 78 0.34 4.57 -8.22
C GLU A 78 0.90 5.52 -7.17
N VAL A 79 0.08 5.84 -6.18
CA VAL A 79 0.46 6.64 -5.02
C VAL A 79 0.32 5.76 -3.79
N THR A 80 1.33 5.78 -2.94
CA THR A 80 1.40 4.92 -1.76
C THR A 80 1.38 5.78 -0.50
N MET A 81 0.61 5.37 0.50
CA MET A 81 0.71 5.87 1.87
C MET A 81 1.30 4.78 2.76
N ASP A 82 2.45 5.08 3.35
CA ASP A 82 3.16 4.17 4.24
C ASP A 82 2.86 4.49 5.71
N ILE A 83 2.59 3.43 6.48
CA ILE A 83 2.54 3.43 7.94
C ILE A 83 3.79 2.71 8.43
N GLN A 84 4.61 3.39 9.21
CA GLN A 84 5.81 2.81 9.78
C GLN A 84 5.46 1.92 10.98
N LYS A 85 6.36 0.98 11.27
CA LYS A 85 6.30 0.25 12.53
C LYS A 85 6.45 1.24 13.70
N ASP A 86 5.67 1.01 14.75
CA ASP A 86 5.58 1.82 15.97
C ASP A 86 5.05 3.25 15.74
N GLU A 87 4.55 3.56 14.53
CA GLU A 87 3.84 4.81 14.26
C GLU A 87 2.57 4.87 15.10
N GLU A 88 2.35 6.00 15.77
CA GLU A 88 1.20 6.21 16.63
C GLU A 88 0.04 6.84 15.86
N ILE A 89 -1.08 6.13 15.81
CA ILE A 89 -2.29 6.54 15.10
C ILE A 89 -3.46 6.47 16.07
N LEU A 90 -4.10 7.62 16.32
CA LEU A 90 -5.21 7.76 17.27
C LEU A 90 -4.88 7.17 18.66
N GLY A 91 -3.63 7.27 19.09
CA GLY A 91 -3.14 6.73 20.38
C GLY A 91 -2.71 5.26 20.36
N TYR A 92 -2.75 4.59 19.21
CA TYR A 92 -2.35 3.18 19.06
C TYR A 92 -1.05 3.05 18.26
N LYS A 93 -0.08 2.30 18.79
CA LYS A 93 1.19 2.01 18.10
C LYS A 93 1.03 0.83 17.16
N ILE A 94 1.22 1.06 15.87
CA ILE A 94 1.04 0.04 14.84
C ILE A 94 2.22 -0.94 14.82
N ASP A 95 1.95 -2.24 14.97
CA ASP A 95 2.97 -3.28 15.23
C ASP A 95 3.93 -3.50 14.05
N LYS A 96 3.48 -3.22 12.82
CA LYS A 96 4.24 -3.52 11.61
C LYS A 96 4.06 -2.45 10.53
N LYS A 97 5.07 -2.35 9.67
CA LYS A 97 4.99 -1.53 8.45
C LYS A 97 3.83 -2.02 7.58
N GLN A 98 3.01 -1.08 7.11
CA GLN A 98 1.92 -1.32 6.18
C GLN A 98 1.96 -0.27 5.07
N SER A 99 1.66 -0.68 3.86
CA SER A 99 1.62 0.18 2.68
C SER A 99 0.24 0.06 2.05
N PHE A 100 -0.37 1.21 1.79
CA PHE A 100 -1.68 1.31 1.15
C PHE A 100 -1.49 2.03 -0.18
N GLU A 101 -2.13 1.54 -1.23
CA GLU A 101 -1.89 2.01 -2.61
C GLU A 101 -3.19 2.53 -3.24
N LYS A 102 -3.06 3.55 -4.08
CA LYS A 102 -4.14 4.06 -4.92
C LYS A 102 -3.61 4.46 -6.28
N ILE A 103 -4.30 4.01 -7.33
CA ILE A 103 -4.03 4.47 -8.70
C ILE A 103 -4.90 5.70 -8.98
N MET A 104 -4.27 6.81 -9.37
CA MET A 104 -4.95 8.07 -9.65
C MET A 104 -4.22 8.92 -10.70
N GLN A 105 -4.91 9.91 -11.26
CA GLN A 105 -4.29 10.93 -12.11
C GLN A 105 -4.12 12.22 -11.31
N LEU A 106 -2.91 12.77 -11.36
CA LEU A 106 -2.57 14.03 -10.75
C LEU A 106 -2.60 15.12 -11.82
N LEU A 107 -3.76 15.74 -11.99
CA LEU A 107 -4.02 16.74 -13.01
C LEU A 107 -3.94 18.17 -12.43
N PRO A 108 -3.52 19.15 -13.25
CA PRO A 108 -3.52 20.55 -12.85
C PRO A 108 -4.96 21.09 -12.75
N PRO A 109 -5.15 22.32 -12.23
CA PRO A 109 -6.47 22.93 -12.20
C PRO A 109 -7.07 23.02 -13.60
N ASP A 110 -8.35 22.67 -13.73
CA ASP A 110 -9.09 22.82 -14.98
C ASP A 110 -9.82 24.18 -15.04
N ASP A 111 -10.36 24.54 -16.21
CA ASP A 111 -11.10 25.79 -16.41
C ASP A 111 -12.41 25.88 -15.59
N GLN A 112 -12.83 24.78 -14.95
CA GLN A 112 -14.00 24.73 -14.07
C GLN A 112 -13.61 24.72 -12.59
N SER A 113 -12.32 24.68 -12.25
CA SER A 113 -11.82 24.63 -10.88
C SER A 113 -11.88 26.03 -10.30
N PRO A 114 -12.91 26.37 -9.51
CA PRO A 114 -13.01 27.70 -8.95
C PRO A 114 -12.10 27.77 -7.72
N LEU A 115 -11.29 28.82 -7.59
CA LEU A 115 -10.78 29.22 -6.25
C LEU A 115 -11.95 29.61 -5.34
N LEU A 116 -12.98 30.19 -5.93
CA LEU A 116 -14.22 30.69 -5.33
C LEU A 116 -15.29 30.67 -6.40
N ASN A 117 -16.55 30.46 -6.02
CA ASN A 117 -17.67 30.87 -6.86
C ASN A 117 -17.54 32.39 -7.10
N ASN A 118 -17.17 32.81 -8.31
CA ASN A 118 -17.02 34.19 -8.79
C ASN A 118 -15.65 34.91 -8.61
N SER A 119 -14.54 34.22 -8.31
CA SER A 119 -13.21 34.86 -8.39
C SER A 119 -12.73 34.99 -9.85
N SER A 120 -12.07 36.11 -10.18
CA SER A 120 -11.43 36.32 -11.49
C SER A 120 -10.06 35.65 -11.59
N GLU A 121 -9.44 35.35 -10.45
CA GLU A 121 -8.15 34.68 -10.39
C GLU A 121 -8.33 33.18 -10.62
N LYS A 122 -7.50 32.60 -11.50
CA LYS A 122 -7.53 31.16 -11.79
C LYS A 122 -6.56 30.42 -10.86
N PRO A 123 -6.92 29.27 -10.29
CA PRO A 123 -5.98 28.45 -9.53
C PRO A 123 -4.77 28.09 -10.38
N THR A 124 -3.59 28.14 -9.76
CA THR A 124 -2.33 27.77 -10.41
C THR A 124 -1.94 26.33 -10.08
N HIS A 125 -2.40 25.80 -8.95
CA HIS A 125 -2.07 24.46 -8.48
C HIS A 125 -3.26 23.71 -7.89
N GLU A 126 -3.22 22.39 -7.93
CA GLU A 126 -4.09 21.48 -7.17
C GLU A 126 -3.25 20.76 -6.11
N ALA A 127 -3.65 20.86 -4.85
CA ALA A 127 -3.16 19.99 -3.79
C ALA A 127 -3.95 18.68 -3.79
N TYR A 128 -3.23 17.56 -3.87
CA TYR A 128 -3.79 16.23 -3.71
C TYR A 128 -3.45 15.71 -2.32
N VAL A 129 -4.47 15.58 -1.48
CA VAL A 129 -4.33 15.12 -0.09
C VAL A 129 -4.91 13.72 0.01
N LEU A 130 -4.07 12.72 0.29
CA LEU A 130 -4.54 11.37 0.57
C LEU A 130 -5.11 11.28 1.97
N VAL A 131 -6.13 10.44 2.11
CA VAL A 131 -6.81 10.16 3.37
C VAL A 131 -6.95 8.67 3.54
N LEU A 132 -6.28 8.11 4.54
CA LEU A 132 -6.45 6.71 4.94
C LEU A 132 -7.65 6.61 5.88
N VAL A 133 -8.65 5.84 5.47
CA VAL A 133 -9.84 5.52 6.27
C VAL A 133 -9.86 4.01 6.51
N GLY A 134 -10.07 3.59 7.75
CA GLY A 134 -10.14 2.16 8.08
C GLY A 134 -10.36 1.89 9.55
N ASP A 135 -10.11 0.64 9.93
CA ASP A 135 -10.24 0.15 11.29
C ASP A 135 -8.86 -0.05 11.91
N ILE A 136 -8.79 -0.03 13.25
CA ILE A 136 -7.64 -0.55 14.00
C ILE A 136 -8.09 -1.81 14.73
N ALA A 137 -7.45 -2.92 14.41
CA ALA A 137 -7.69 -4.21 15.04
C ALA A 137 -6.60 -4.50 16.10
N LEU A 138 -7.04 -5.01 17.24
CA LEU A 138 -6.20 -5.61 18.26
C LEU A 138 -6.07 -7.11 17.99
N TYR A 139 -4.85 -7.56 17.80
CA TYR A 139 -4.47 -8.96 17.78
C TYR A 139 -3.74 -9.33 19.07
N LYS A 140 -3.89 -10.59 19.49
CA LYS A 140 -3.04 -11.17 20.53
C LYS A 140 -2.08 -12.16 19.92
N ASP A 141 -0.80 -12.02 20.27
CA ASP A 141 0.19 -13.02 19.93
C ASP A 141 0.11 -14.25 20.86
N ASP A 142 0.86 -15.30 20.55
CA ASP A 142 0.86 -16.55 21.30
C ASP A 142 1.31 -16.39 22.77
N LYS A 143 1.91 -15.25 23.12
CA LYS A 143 2.33 -14.89 24.49
C LYS A 143 1.32 -13.98 25.18
N GLY A 144 0.22 -13.61 24.50
CA GLY A 144 -0.82 -12.73 25.00
C GLY A 144 -0.50 -11.24 24.92
N ASN A 145 0.54 -10.84 24.16
CA ASN A 145 0.85 -9.43 23.96
C ASN A 145 -0.07 -8.81 22.91
N ASP A 146 -0.45 -7.56 23.16
CA ASP A 146 -1.29 -6.77 22.26
C ASP A 146 -0.51 -6.28 21.04
N ARG A 147 -1.10 -6.44 19.85
CA ARG A 147 -0.56 -5.96 18.57
C ARG A 147 -1.64 -5.24 17.78
N TYR A 148 -1.42 -3.96 17.49
CA TYR A 148 -2.35 -3.15 16.73
C TYR A 148 -2.00 -3.16 15.25
N GLN A 149 -2.99 -3.40 14.39
CA GLN A 149 -2.84 -3.39 12.95
C GLN A 149 -4.00 -2.63 12.32
N ILE A 150 -3.75 -2.02 11.17
CA ILE A 150 -4.80 -1.34 10.42
C ILE A 150 -5.45 -2.38 9.52
N VAL A 151 -6.78 -2.46 9.53
CA VAL A 151 -7.52 -3.43 8.73
C VAL A 151 -8.69 -2.73 8.04
N ASN A 152 -9.24 -3.37 7.01
CA ASN A 152 -10.35 -2.85 6.20
C ASN A 152 -10.14 -1.41 5.69
N ALA A 153 -8.89 -1.05 5.43
CA ALA A 153 -8.56 0.32 5.09
C ALA A 153 -8.61 0.58 3.59
N LYS A 154 -8.92 1.83 3.24
CA LYS A 154 -8.90 2.38 1.89
C LYS A 154 -8.23 3.74 1.88
N ILE A 155 -7.64 4.08 0.74
CA ILE A 155 -7.18 5.44 0.46
C ILE A 155 -8.26 6.16 -0.35
N ASP A 156 -8.78 7.23 0.23
CA ASP A 156 -9.50 8.29 -0.48
C ASP A 156 -8.58 9.51 -0.68
N TYR A 157 -9.05 10.52 -1.41
CA TYR A 157 -8.30 11.75 -1.60
C TYR A 157 -9.21 12.96 -1.71
N TYR A 158 -8.69 14.10 -1.29
CA TYR A 158 -9.28 15.41 -1.50
C TYR A 158 -8.42 16.22 -2.46
N LYS A 159 -9.09 16.91 -3.39
CA LYS A 159 -8.47 17.86 -4.31
C LYS A 159 -8.79 19.26 -3.81
N GLN A 160 -7.78 20.09 -3.61
CA GLN A 160 -7.94 21.49 -3.23
C GLN A 160 -7.22 22.40 -4.22
N SER A 161 -7.98 23.30 -4.85
CA SER A 161 -7.42 24.28 -5.78
C SER A 161 -6.78 25.44 -5.01
N LEU A 162 -5.60 25.85 -5.47
CA LEU A 162 -4.73 26.81 -4.80
C LEU A 162 -4.26 27.90 -5.76
N LEU A 163 -4.14 29.13 -5.24
CA LEU A 163 -3.39 30.21 -5.88
C LEU A 163 -2.09 30.39 -5.13
N LEU A 164 -1.00 29.93 -5.72
CA LEU A 164 0.33 30.14 -5.18
C LEU A 164 0.90 31.48 -5.68
N GLU A 165 1.21 32.36 -4.74
CA GLU A 165 1.97 33.59 -4.98
C GLU A 165 3.42 33.36 -4.52
N GLU A 166 4.25 32.87 -5.44
CA GLU A 166 5.66 32.52 -5.17
C GLU A 166 6.47 33.72 -4.61
N GLU A 167 6.15 34.95 -5.04
CA GLU A 167 6.83 36.17 -4.59
C GLU A 167 6.62 36.47 -3.10
N TYR A 168 5.52 35.97 -2.50
CA TYR A 168 5.11 36.30 -1.14
C TYR A 168 5.10 35.09 -0.20
N ASN A 169 5.62 33.93 -0.63
CA ASN A 169 5.54 32.65 0.10
C ASN A 169 4.14 32.38 0.66
N SER A 170 3.11 32.71 -0.13
CA SER A 170 1.72 32.74 0.31
C SER A 170 0.85 31.92 -0.62
N VAL A 171 -0.18 31.32 -0.06
CA VAL A 171 -1.16 30.52 -0.79
C VAL A 171 -2.56 30.97 -0.41
N TYR A 172 -3.41 31.17 -1.41
CA TYR A 172 -4.84 31.38 -1.19
C TYR A 172 -5.55 30.04 -1.23
N ILE A 173 -6.37 29.83 -0.21
CA ILE A 173 -7.17 28.63 -0.04
C ILE A 173 -8.64 29.02 0.16
N ALA A 174 -9.53 28.17 -0.33
CA ALA A 174 -10.96 28.29 -0.09
C ALA A 174 -11.38 27.63 1.23
N SER A 175 -12.43 28.16 1.87
CA SER A 175 -13.14 27.48 2.96
C SER A 175 -13.77 26.17 2.46
N ILE A 176 -14.10 25.26 3.39
CA ILE A 176 -14.66 23.95 3.04
C ILE A 176 -15.99 24.01 2.26
N ASP A 177 -16.76 25.10 2.42
CA ASP A 177 -18.00 25.36 1.69
C ASP A 177 -17.78 26.10 0.36
N GLY A 178 -16.54 26.46 0.04
CA GLY A 178 -16.15 27.18 -1.18
C GLY A 178 -16.68 28.61 -1.27
N ARG A 179 -17.03 29.24 -0.13
CA ARG A 179 -17.66 30.57 -0.11
C ARG A 179 -16.73 31.70 0.29
N LYS A 180 -15.60 31.39 0.91
CA LYS A 180 -14.64 32.41 1.35
C LYS A 180 -13.23 32.01 0.93
N GLU A 181 -12.35 32.99 0.79
CA GLU A 181 -10.91 32.81 0.57
C GLU A 181 -10.08 33.38 1.73
N LYS A 182 -8.94 32.75 1.98
CA LYS A 182 -7.96 33.23 2.96
C LYS A 182 -6.56 33.02 2.40
N MET A 183 -5.71 34.03 2.57
CA MET A 183 -4.28 33.91 2.37
C MET A 183 -3.65 33.31 3.64
N VAL A 184 -2.82 32.28 3.46
CA VAL A 184 -1.97 31.70 4.50
C VAL A 184 -0.54 31.60 3.99
N LYS A 185 0.43 31.53 4.89
CA LYS A 185 1.81 31.23 4.47
C LYS A 185 1.87 29.81 3.94
N PHE A 186 2.66 29.61 2.89
CA PHE A 186 2.76 28.32 2.24
C PHE A 186 3.36 27.23 3.15
N ASP A 187 4.31 27.60 4.01
CA ASP A 187 4.89 26.66 4.98
C ASP A 187 3.87 26.24 6.04
N GLU A 188 3.05 27.18 6.53
CA GLU A 188 1.95 26.90 7.47
C GLU A 188 0.91 25.97 6.82
N TYR A 189 0.63 26.16 5.52
CA TYR A 189 -0.27 25.29 4.76
C TYR A 189 0.27 23.85 4.65
N LYS A 190 1.57 23.68 4.34
CA LYS A 190 2.22 22.36 4.29
C LYS A 190 2.23 21.68 5.65
N GLU A 191 2.52 22.42 6.71
CA GLU A 191 2.51 21.89 8.07
C GLU A 191 1.10 21.43 8.47
N ALA A 192 0.07 22.22 8.15
CA ALA A 192 -1.32 21.85 8.42
C ALA A 192 -1.74 20.54 7.74
N LEU A 193 -1.22 20.26 6.55
CA LEU A 193 -1.47 19.02 5.80
C LEU A 193 -0.81 17.77 6.40
N SER A 194 0.02 17.92 7.43
CA SER A 194 0.63 16.80 8.15
C SER A 194 -0.29 16.18 9.21
N SER A 195 -1.47 16.79 9.48
CA SER A 195 -2.44 16.31 10.46
C SER A 195 -3.87 16.56 9.99
N VAL A 196 -4.74 15.57 10.23
CA VAL A 196 -6.17 15.64 9.86
C VAL A 196 -6.84 16.82 10.55
N ASP A 197 -6.66 16.94 11.86
CA ASP A 197 -7.35 17.94 12.67
C ASP A 197 -6.88 19.35 12.32
N THR A 198 -5.57 19.51 12.12
CA THR A 198 -4.98 20.81 11.75
C THR A 198 -5.46 21.24 10.37
N TYR A 199 -5.44 20.32 9.39
CA TYR A 199 -5.94 20.59 8.05
C TYR A 199 -7.42 20.98 8.05
N MET A 200 -8.26 20.19 8.73
CA MET A 200 -9.71 20.48 8.79
C MET A 200 -10.00 21.80 9.49
N THR A 201 -9.31 22.11 10.59
CA THR A 201 -9.44 23.39 11.30
C THR A 201 -9.07 24.58 10.41
N MET A 202 -8.03 24.42 9.57
CA MET A 202 -7.61 25.46 8.63
C MET A 202 -8.68 25.79 7.57
N LEU A 203 -9.69 24.94 7.36
CA LEU A 203 -10.73 25.12 6.33
C LEU A 203 -12.12 25.50 6.88
N GLN A 204 -12.30 25.55 8.20
CA GLN A 204 -13.63 25.65 8.87
C GLN A 204 -14.17 27.08 9.11
N TRP A 205 -13.56 28.12 8.55
CA TRP A 205 -13.84 29.53 8.87
C TRP A 205 -14.92 30.21 8.02
#